data_AF-A0A367ZXI3-F1
#
_entry.id   AF-A0A367ZXI3-F1
#
_cell.length_a   1.000
_cell.length_b   1.000
_cell.length_c   1.000
_cell.angle_alpha   90.00
_cell.angle_beta   90.00
_cell.angle_gamma   90.00
#
_symmetry.space_group_name_H-M   'P 1'
#
loop_
_entity.id
_entity.type
_entity.pdbx_description
1 polymer ?
#
loop_
_entity_poly.entity_id
_entity_poly.type
_entity_poly.pdbx_seq_one_letter_code
_entity_poly.pdbx_strand_id
1 'polypeptide(L)' 'MIAGLWAGDIEPLILILSALGRTDDRMTGLRAGGGDYLTKSYAFSELLPRIEVLYRHKSSRATETIYRVCDLELD' A
#
# COMPACT_ATOMS: atom_id res chain seq x y z
N MET A 1 -10.40 -11.66 -4.19
CA MET A 1 -9.68 -12.04 -2.94
C MET A 1 -8.88 -10.88 -2.31
N ILE A 2 -8.65 -9.75 -2.98
CA ILE A 2 -7.95 -8.58 -2.37
C ILE A 2 -8.92 -7.64 -1.61
N ALA A 3 -10.20 -7.60 -2.02
CA ALA A 3 -11.22 -6.74 -1.43
C ALA A 3 -11.42 -6.95 0.09
N GLY A 4 -11.18 -8.16 0.61
CA GLY A 4 -11.31 -8.45 2.04
C GLY A 4 -10.23 -7.83 2.93
N LEU A 5 -9.12 -7.36 2.34
CA LEU A 5 -8.05 -6.69 3.11
C LEU A 5 -8.46 -5.29 3.61
N TRP A 6 -9.51 -4.71 3.03
CA TRP A 6 -9.99 -3.35 3.31
C TRP A 6 -11.16 -3.32 4.31
N ALA A 7 -11.50 -4.46 4.91
CA ALA A 7 -12.71 -4.61 5.73
C ALA A 7 -12.55 -4.22 7.21
N GLY A 8 -11.41 -3.64 7.62
CA GLY A 8 -11.18 -3.20 9.00
C GLY A 8 -10.34 -1.92 9.08
N ASP A 9 -10.20 -1.36 10.29
CA ASP A 9 -9.44 -0.12 10.60
C ASP A 9 -7.91 -0.26 10.49
N ILE A 10 -7.45 -1.14 9.62
CA ILE A 10 -6.02 -1.30 9.29
C ILE A 10 -5.76 -0.63 7.94
N GLU A 11 -4.68 0.15 7.85
CA GLU A 11 -4.12 0.60 6.57
C GLU A 11 -3.01 -0.39 6.16
N PRO A 12 -3.32 -1.45 5.39
CA PRO A 12 -2.33 -2.47 5.04
C PRO A 12 -1.33 -1.94 4.01
N LEU A 13 -0.05 -2.23 4.25
CA LEU A 13 1.00 -2.07 3.23
C LEU A 13 1.03 -3.31 2.36
N ILE A 14 0.77 -3.16 1.07
CA ILE A 14 0.64 -4.28 0.13
C ILE A 14 1.71 -4.17 -0.97
N LEU A 15 2.55 -5.21 -1.07
CA LEU A 15 3.43 -5.45 -2.20
C LEU A 15 2.96 -6.72 -2.93
N ILE A 16 2.64 -6.60 -4.21
CA ILE A 16 2.17 -7.74 -5.02
C ILE A 16 3.35 -8.34 -5.78
N LEU A 17 3.53 -9.66 -5.66
CA LEU A 17 4.58 -10.42 -6.35
C LEU A 17 3.98 -11.43 -7.31
N SER A 18 4.23 -11.29 -8.62
CA SER A 18 3.55 -12.13 -9.62
C SER A 18 4.43 -12.43 -10.83
N ALA A 19 4.27 -13.62 -11.42
CA ALA A 19 4.86 -13.99 -12.69
C ALA A 19 3.98 -13.58 -13.90
N LEU A 20 2.75 -13.12 -13.67
CA LEU A 20 1.88 -12.55 -14.71
C LEU A 20 2.38 -11.14 -15.03
N GLY A 21 3.06 -10.99 -16.16
CA GLY A 21 3.62 -9.72 -16.64
C GLY A 21 2.64 -8.82 -17.39
N ARG A 22 1.33 -9.06 -17.31
CA ARG A 22 0.35 -8.24 -18.05
C ARG A 22 0.07 -6.95 -17.28
N THR A 23 0.25 -5.83 -17.98
CA THR A 23 0.08 -4.46 -17.47
C THR A 23 -1.27 -4.21 -16.78
N ASP A 24 -2.31 -4.93 -17.19
CA ASP A 24 -3.68 -4.79 -16.66
C ASP A 24 -3.82 -5.30 -15.21
N ASP A 25 -3.08 -6.35 -14.85
CA ASP A 25 -3.09 -6.90 -13.48
C ASP A 25 -2.37 -5.95 -12.50
N ARG A 26 -1.34 -5.25 -12.99
CA ARG A 26 -0.60 -4.21 -12.26
C ARG A 26 -1.50 -3.03 -11.92
N MET A 27 -2.33 -2.58 -12.87
CA MET A 27 -3.21 -1.43 -12.63
C MET A 27 -4.34 -1.75 -11.64
N THR A 28 -4.89 -2.96 -11.71
CA THR A 28 -5.99 -3.37 -10.82
C THR A 28 -5.52 -3.51 -9.38
N GLY A 29 -4.33 -4.07 -9.15
CA GLY A 29 -3.71 -4.17 -7.83
C GLY A 29 -3.29 -2.82 -7.25
N LEU A 30 -2.74 -1.92 -8.08
CA LEU A 30 -2.30 -0.58 -7.66
C LEU A 30 -3.48 0.35 -7.34
N ARG A 31 -4.54 0.30 -8.16
CA ARG A 31 -5.76 1.12 -7.96
C ARG A 31 -6.62 0.66 -6.79
N ALA A 32 -6.51 -0.61 -6.40
CA ALA A 32 -7.20 -1.15 -5.23
C ALA A 32 -6.52 -0.76 -3.90
N GLY A 33 -5.52 0.14 -3.88
CA GLY A 33 -4.76 0.53 -2.69
C GLY A 33 -3.47 -0.27 -2.47
N GLY A 34 -3.09 -1.11 -3.43
CA GLY A 34 -1.79 -1.79 -3.40
C GLY A 34 -0.66 -0.78 -3.61
N GLY A 35 0.25 -0.68 -2.64
CA GLY A 35 1.32 0.34 -2.67
C GLY A 35 2.37 0.09 -3.75
N ASP A 36 2.64 -1.17 -4.11
CA ASP A 36 3.65 -1.50 -5.13
C ASP A 36 3.47 -2.90 -5.74
N TYR A 37 4.10 -3.15 -6.89
CA TYR A 37 4.07 -4.40 -7.65
C TYR A 37 5.48 -4.78 -8.13
N LEU A 38 5.89 -6.03 -7.94
CA LEU A 38 7.17 -6.56 -8.39
C LEU A 38 7.00 -7.90 -9.12
N THR A 39 7.45 -7.96 -10.37
CA THR A 39 7.38 -9.17 -11.20
C THR A 39 8.41 -10.22 -10.74
N LYS A 40 8.05 -11.51 -10.78
CA LYS A 40 9.00 -12.64 -10.60
C LYS A 40 9.64 -13.01 -11.94
N SER A 41 10.93 -13.38 -12.03
CA SER A 41 11.95 -13.53 -10.98
C SER A 41 12.66 -12.22 -10.65
N TYR A 42 12.63 -11.80 -9.39
CA TYR A 42 13.30 -10.60 -8.92
C TYR A 42 14.58 -10.95 -8.15
N ALA A 43 15.53 -10.02 -8.15
CA ALA A 43 16.69 -10.07 -7.26
C ALA A 43 16.34 -9.49 -5.88
N PHE A 44 17.05 -9.93 -4.83
CA PHE A 44 16.85 -9.38 -3.49
C PHE A 44 17.17 -7.88 -3.42
N SER A 45 18.12 -7.41 -4.22
CA SER A 45 18.45 -6.00 -4.41
C SER A 45 17.31 -5.16 -4.98
N GLU A 46 16.31 -5.77 -5.63
CA GLU A 46 15.11 -5.08 -6.10
C GLU A 46 13.96 -5.14 -5.09
N LEU A 47 13.90 -6.21 -4.28
CA LEU A 47 12.85 -6.41 -3.28
C LEU A 47 13.04 -5.51 -2.06
N LEU A 48 14.25 -5.49 -1.48
CA LEU A 48 14.51 -4.80 -0.21
C LEU A 48 14.21 -3.30 -0.28
N PRO A 49 14.65 -2.53 -1.30
CA PRO A 49 14.36 -1.11 -1.38
C PRO A 49 12.85 -0.81 -1.49
N ARG A 50 12.07 -1.69 -2.13
CA ARG A 50 10.62 -1.52 -2.27
C ARG A 50 9.90 -1.70 -0.92
N ILE A 51 10.32 -2.69 -0.13
CA ILE A 51 9.83 -2.86 1.25
C ILE A 51 10.14 -1.63 2.09
N GLU A 52 11.37 -1.12 2.01
CA GLU A 52 11.77 0.09 2.75
C GLU A 52 10.95 1.32 2.34
N VAL A 53 10.70 1.51 1.05
CA VAL A 53 9.85 2.60 0.53
C VAL A 53 8.41 2.47 1.03
N LEU A 54 7.83 1.27 0.96
CA LEU A 54 6.47 0.99 1.45
C LEU A 54 6.35 1.30 2.95
N TYR A 55 7.35 0.90 3.74
CA TYR A 55 7.36 1.16 5.17
C TYR A 55 7.48 2.66 5.50
N ARG A 56 8.32 3.40 4.78
CA ARG A 56 8.48 4.86 4.96
C ARG A 56 7.19 5.64 4.73
N HIS A 57 6.35 5.23 3.76
CA HIS A 57 5.06 5.88 3.49
C HIS A 57 4.09 5.80 4.68
N LYS A 58 4.15 4.73 5.49
CA LYS A 58 3.35 4.63 6.72
C LYS A 58 3.82 5.64 7.77
N SER A 59 5.12 5.84 7.90
CA SER A 59 5.71 6.74 8.89
C SER A 59 5.59 8.21 8.53
N SER A 60 5.51 8.57 7.24
CA SER A 60 5.33 9.96 6.80
C SER A 60 3.90 10.46 6.95
N ARG A 61 2.92 9.58 7.18
CA ARG A 61 1.61 9.96 7.68
C ARG A 61 1.71 10.21 9.19
N ALA A 62 2.62 11.10 9.56
CA ALA A 62 2.57 11.76 10.84
C ALA A 62 1.16 12.35 10.93
N THR A 63 0.43 11.91 11.94
CA THR A 63 -0.92 12.32 12.28
C THR A 63 -1.06 13.82 12.01
N GLU A 64 -1.81 14.19 10.98
CA GLU A 64 -2.42 15.51 10.99
C GLU A 64 -3.38 15.41 12.17
N THR A 65 -2.99 15.98 13.31
CA THR A 65 -3.75 15.96 14.56
C THR A 65 -4.99 16.81 14.35
N ILE A 66 -5.92 16.33 13.54
CA ILE A 66 -7.20 16.98 13.33
C ILE A 66 -8.23 15.88 13.51
N TYR A 67 -8.64 15.71 14.76
CA TYR A 67 -9.76 14.82 15.09
C TYR A 67 -11.05 15.57 14.76
N ARG A 68 -11.76 15.14 13.71
CA ARG A 68 -13.04 15.74 13.30
C ARG A 68 -14.23 14.85 13.62
N VAL A 69 -15.21 15.38 14.35
CA VAL A 69 -16.52 14.75 14.56
C VAL A 69 -17.60 15.78 14.21
N CYS A 70 -18.34 15.52 13.13
CA CYS A 70 -19.30 16.46 12.54
C CYS A 70 -18.63 17.81 12.19
N ASP A 71 -18.99 18.87 12.90
CA ASP A 71 -18.46 20.23 12.79
C ASP A 71 -17.37 20.55 13.82
N LEU A 72 -17.05 19.60 14.72
CA LEU A 72 -16.03 19.76 15.75
C LEU A 72 -14.66 19.28 15.24
N GLU A 73 -13.63 20.10 15.41
CA GLU A 73 -12.23 19.80 15.14
C GLU A 73 -11.37 19.98 16.40
N LEU A 74 -10.35 19.13 16.58
CA LEU A 74 -9.43 19.10 17.72
C LEU A 74 -7.98 18.95 17.22
N ASP A 75 -7.13 19.90 17.61
CA ASP A 75 -5.66 19.94 17.40
C ASP A 75 -4.90 19.26 18.55
#